data_AF-A0A841Q605-F1
#
_entry.id   AF-A0A841Q605-F1
#
_cell.length_a   1.000
_cell.length_b   1.000
_cell.length_c   1.000
_cell.angle_alpha   90.00
_cell.angle_beta   90.00
_cell.angle_gamma   90.00
#
_symmetry.space_group_name_H-M   'P 1'
#
loop_
_entity.id
_entity.type
_entity.pdbx_description
1 polymer ?
#
loop_
_entity_poly.entity_id
_entity_poly.type
_entity_poly.pdbx_seq_one_letter_code
_entity_poly.pdbx_strand_id
1 'polypeptide(L)'
;MKKVVIGALIVLIIGIIGTVSLGGSIFALGPKVDINERQSFDAEEIESVKIKSNVGDVRIFESDSNEIEVHIHGEVSKQNENKSTFEITQEGNTLQVTSDIHSKQFFSIPFINFNMNDKQYIDVSIPKGLLSYVEVESDVGKIDIEEIEVTELFVSNDVGEVGIDKFVGEKATIRTNVGKVNVKSAVGKIEIESDTGEVELTMEAITEDVNIKSDIGEVVVNVKELSESLVLDLDSDIGDIDVNGPFVTNGNGPGPTLKVRTDIGEIEVNH
;
A
#
# COMPACT_ATOMS: atom_id res chain seq x y z
N MET A 1 62.03 -13.58 23.21
CA MET A 1 61.26 -13.20 22.00
C MET A 1 60.58 -14.40 21.33
N LYS A 2 61.28 -15.50 20.98
CA LYS A 2 60.66 -16.68 20.32
C LYS A 2 59.46 -17.30 21.04
N LYS A 3 59.46 -17.36 22.38
CA LYS A 3 58.37 -17.95 23.18
C LYS A 3 57.08 -17.10 23.20
N VAL A 4 57.20 -15.78 23.04
CA VAL A 4 56.05 -14.84 23.01
C VAL A 4 55.38 -14.88 21.63
N VAL A 5 56.16 -15.00 20.56
CA VAL A 5 55.66 -15.14 19.19
C VAL A 5 54.89 -16.46 19.00
N ILE A 6 55.36 -17.56 19.61
CA ILE A 6 54.66 -18.85 19.57
C ILE A 6 53.31 -18.79 20.31
N GLY A 7 53.25 -18.09 21.46
CA GLY A 7 51.99 -17.87 22.18
C GLY A 7 50.96 -17.09 21.36
N ALA A 8 51.39 -16.03 20.67
CA ALA A 8 50.51 -15.22 19.82
C ALA A 8 49.96 -16.00 18.62
N LEU A 9 50.78 -16.85 17.99
CA LEU A 9 50.35 -17.71 16.87
C LEU A 9 49.33 -18.77 17.29
N ILE A 10 49.46 -19.34 18.49
CA ILE A 10 48.51 -20.32 19.02
C ILE A 10 47.15 -19.65 19.31
N VAL A 11 47.13 -18.45 19.86
CA VAL A 11 45.89 -17.69 20.09
C VAL A 11 45.22 -17.31 18.77
N LEU A 12 46.00 -16.95 17.74
CA LEU A 12 45.46 -16.61 16.42
C LEU A 12 44.88 -17.84 15.70
N ILE A 13 45.51 -19.01 15.84
CA ILE A 13 45.00 -20.29 15.31
C ILE A 13 43.74 -20.73 16.08
N ILE A 14 43.69 -20.58 17.41
CA ILE A 14 42.48 -20.89 18.20
C ILE A 14 41.36 -19.88 17.89
N GLY A 15 41.69 -18.62 17.61
CA GLY A 15 40.74 -17.62 17.13
C GLY A 15 40.15 -17.99 15.77
N ILE A 16 40.98 -18.43 14.82
CA ILE A 16 40.53 -18.87 13.49
C ILE A 16 39.74 -20.19 13.57
N ILE A 17 40.17 -21.15 14.39
CA ILE A 17 39.44 -22.41 14.59
C ILE A 17 38.14 -22.17 15.36
N GLY A 18 38.09 -21.20 16.28
CA GLY A 18 36.87 -20.72 16.91
C GLY A 18 35.91 -20.14 15.87
N THR A 19 36.40 -19.31 14.94
CA THR A 19 35.59 -18.78 13.84
C THR A 19 35.18 -19.83 12.80
N VAL A 20 35.91 -20.94 12.65
CA VAL A 20 35.61 -22.00 11.66
C VAL A 20 34.73 -23.11 12.27
N SER A 21 34.86 -23.40 13.57
CA SER A 21 34.00 -24.35 14.29
C SER A 21 32.64 -23.75 14.68
N LEU A 22 32.58 -22.42 14.85
CA LEU A 22 31.34 -21.64 14.83
C LEU A 22 30.99 -21.15 13.40
N GLY A 23 31.83 -21.45 12.41
CA GLY A 23 31.87 -20.91 11.06
C GLY A 23 30.91 -21.53 10.06
N GLY A 24 29.72 -21.89 10.52
CA GLY A 24 28.62 -22.34 9.66
C GLY A 24 27.24 -21.85 10.09
N SER A 25 27.09 -21.30 11.30
CA SER A 25 25.76 -21.11 11.92
C SER A 25 25.50 -19.72 12.51
N ILE A 26 26.47 -18.78 12.48
CA ILE A 26 26.24 -17.40 12.97
C ILE A 26 25.57 -16.51 11.91
N PHE A 27 25.50 -16.99 10.66
CA PHE A 27 24.77 -16.36 9.55
C PHE A 27 23.69 -17.30 8.97
N ALA A 28 23.29 -18.34 9.72
CA ALA A 28 22.10 -19.09 9.37
C ALA A 28 20.89 -18.19 9.68
N LEU A 29 20.39 -17.50 8.65
CA LEU A 29 19.01 -17.03 8.59
C LEU A 29 18.14 -18.13 9.22
N GLY A 30 17.44 -17.78 10.30
CA GLY A 30 16.64 -18.76 11.05
C GLY A 30 15.66 -19.48 10.13
N PRO A 31 15.20 -20.70 10.51
CA PRO A 31 14.26 -21.45 9.70
C PRO A 31 13.02 -20.59 9.40
N LYS A 32 12.55 -20.61 8.15
CA LYS A 32 11.28 -20.01 7.74
C LYS A 32 10.17 -21.05 7.73
N VAL A 33 8.94 -20.58 7.81
CA VAL A 33 7.70 -21.35 7.73
C VAL A 33 6.84 -20.72 6.66
N ASP A 34 6.33 -21.55 5.76
CA ASP A 34 5.40 -21.12 4.71
C ASP A 34 3.99 -20.98 5.30
N ILE A 35 3.35 -19.85 5.03
CA ILE A 35 1.93 -19.63 5.30
C ILE A 35 1.20 -19.76 3.98
N ASN A 36 0.07 -20.48 3.98
CA ASN A 36 -0.80 -20.61 2.83
C ASN A 36 -2.21 -21.00 3.30
N GLU A 37 -2.97 -19.99 3.73
CA GLU A 37 -4.34 -20.11 4.26
C GLU A 37 -5.34 -19.55 3.25
N ARG A 38 -6.44 -20.26 3.02
CA ARG A 38 -7.52 -19.82 2.12
C ARG A 38 -8.87 -19.95 2.80
N GLN A 39 -9.71 -18.94 2.68
CA GLN A 39 -11.10 -18.96 3.12
C GLN A 39 -11.99 -18.31 2.07
N SER A 40 -13.18 -18.87 1.88
CA SER A 40 -14.19 -18.38 0.93
C SER A 40 -15.48 -18.05 1.66
N PHE A 41 -16.15 -17.00 1.23
CA PHE A 41 -17.40 -16.49 1.79
C PHE A 41 -18.41 -16.25 0.68
N ASP A 42 -19.67 -16.56 0.92
CA ASP A 42 -20.75 -16.22 -0.02
C ASP A 42 -20.95 -14.69 -0.03
N ALA A 43 -20.89 -14.08 -1.20
CA ALA A 43 -21.02 -12.64 -1.32
C ALA A 43 -22.47 -12.14 -1.28
N GLU A 44 -23.48 -13.01 -1.39
CA GLU A 44 -24.89 -12.60 -1.38
C GLU A 44 -25.29 -11.88 -0.09
N GLU A 45 -24.62 -12.20 1.02
CA GLU A 45 -24.87 -11.60 2.34
C GLU A 45 -23.86 -10.52 2.73
N ILE A 46 -22.89 -10.20 1.85
CA ILE A 46 -21.78 -9.28 2.15
C ILE A 46 -21.91 -8.04 1.28
N GLU A 47 -22.07 -6.88 1.92
CA GLU A 47 -22.10 -5.58 1.25
C GLU A 47 -20.77 -4.84 1.35
N SER A 48 -19.91 -5.24 2.29
CA SER A 48 -18.67 -4.54 2.61
C SER A 48 -17.51 -5.45 2.98
N VAL A 49 -16.31 -5.08 2.52
CA VAL A 49 -15.06 -5.76 2.85
C VAL A 49 -14.11 -4.77 3.50
N LYS A 50 -13.55 -5.13 4.66
CA LYS A 50 -12.56 -4.33 5.39
C LYS A 50 -11.29 -5.13 5.60
N ILE A 51 -10.17 -4.61 5.14
CA ILE A 51 -8.85 -5.24 5.24
C ILE A 51 -7.94 -4.33 6.06
N LYS A 52 -7.34 -4.85 7.12
CA LYS A 52 -6.34 -4.16 7.94
C LYS A 52 -5.06 -4.99 7.98
N SER A 53 -3.94 -4.41 7.56
CA SER A 53 -2.63 -5.07 7.50
C SER A 53 -1.55 -4.23 8.17
N ASN A 54 -0.89 -4.74 9.21
CA ASN A 54 0.23 -4.01 9.80
C ASN A 54 1.48 -4.08 8.92
N VAL A 55 1.76 -5.25 8.34
CA VAL A 55 2.92 -5.46 7.47
C VAL A 55 2.56 -6.48 6.41
N GLY A 56 2.82 -6.14 5.15
CA GLY A 56 2.65 -7.04 4.01
C GLY A 56 1.90 -6.38 2.87
N ASP A 57 1.95 -7.02 1.71
CA ASP A 57 1.29 -6.51 0.53
C ASP A 57 -0.17 -7.01 0.49
N VAL A 58 -1.08 -6.12 0.14
CA VAL A 58 -2.50 -6.42 -0.04
C VAL A 58 -2.81 -6.31 -1.53
N ARG A 59 -3.39 -7.35 -2.11
CA ARG A 59 -3.86 -7.34 -3.49
C ARG A 59 -5.36 -7.58 -3.54
N ILE A 60 -6.07 -6.75 -4.29
CA ILE A 60 -7.51 -6.88 -4.51
C ILE A 60 -7.78 -6.97 -6.01
N PHE A 61 -8.59 -7.94 -6.41
CA PHE A 61 -8.99 -8.11 -7.80
C PHE A 61 -10.38 -8.69 -7.90
N GLU A 62 -11.10 -8.29 -8.93
CA GLU A 62 -12.39 -8.86 -9.24
C GLU A 62 -12.30 -10.26 -9.84
N SER A 63 -13.29 -11.09 -9.54
CA SER A 63 -13.44 -12.45 -10.08
C SER A 63 -14.86 -12.66 -10.64
N ASP A 64 -15.00 -13.66 -11.51
CA ASP A 64 -16.30 -14.09 -12.02
C ASP A 64 -17.03 -15.05 -11.05
N SER A 65 -16.48 -15.27 -9.86
CA SER A 65 -17.11 -16.04 -8.79
C SER A 65 -18.15 -15.19 -8.06
N ASN A 66 -19.14 -15.84 -7.44
CA ASN A 66 -20.05 -15.21 -6.48
C ASN A 66 -19.52 -15.30 -5.03
N GLU A 67 -18.29 -15.78 -4.86
CA GLU A 67 -17.64 -15.89 -3.56
C GLU A 67 -16.56 -14.82 -3.42
N ILE A 68 -16.35 -14.37 -2.18
CA ILE A 68 -15.16 -13.61 -1.79
C ILE A 68 -14.13 -14.63 -1.29
N GLU A 69 -12.98 -14.73 -1.97
CA GLU A 69 -11.87 -15.59 -1.53
C GLU A 69 -10.76 -14.73 -0.93
N VAL A 70 -10.34 -15.07 0.29
CA VAL A 70 -9.18 -14.49 0.97
C VAL A 70 -8.07 -15.54 0.99
N HIS A 71 -6.95 -15.25 0.34
CA HIS A 71 -5.76 -16.09 0.29
C HIS A 71 -4.59 -15.37 0.96
N ILE A 72 -4.19 -15.87 2.13
CA ILE A 72 -3.07 -15.35 2.90
C ILE A 72 -1.87 -16.25 2.67
N HIS A 73 -0.77 -15.70 2.18
CA HIS A 73 0.44 -16.49 1.90
C HIS A 73 1.74 -15.74 2.15
N GLY A 74 2.82 -16.49 2.24
CA GLY A 74 4.16 -15.92 2.38
C GLY A 74 5.12 -16.80 3.17
N GLU A 75 6.26 -16.21 3.54
CA GLU A 75 7.28 -16.88 4.33
C GLU A 75 7.56 -16.05 5.58
N VAL A 76 7.32 -16.64 6.77
CA VAL A 76 7.64 -16.01 8.05
C VAL A 76 8.74 -16.76 8.77
N SER A 77 9.57 -16.05 9.53
CA SER A 77 10.53 -16.70 10.40
C SER A 77 9.81 -17.58 11.44
N LYS A 78 10.36 -18.76 11.76
CA LYS A 78 9.79 -19.70 12.73
C LYS A 78 9.59 -19.11 14.14
N GLN A 79 10.24 -17.99 14.45
CA GLN A 79 10.03 -17.23 15.69
C GLN A 79 8.75 -16.38 15.68
N ASN A 80 8.21 -16.11 14.49
CA ASN A 80 7.00 -15.32 14.23
C ASN A 80 5.81 -16.19 13.77
N GLU A 81 5.99 -17.50 13.58
CA GLU A 81 4.93 -18.48 13.23
C GLU A 81 3.70 -18.37 14.15
N ASN A 82 3.91 -18.16 15.46
CA ASN A 82 2.82 -18.00 16.44
C ASN A 82 2.52 -16.53 16.79
N LYS A 83 3.08 -15.56 16.06
CA LYS A 83 2.91 -14.11 16.32
C LYS A 83 2.18 -13.37 15.20
N SER A 84 2.12 -13.94 14.01
CA SER A 84 1.29 -13.42 12.93
C SER A 84 -0.10 -13.99 13.14
N THR A 85 -1.00 -13.18 13.68
CA THR A 85 -2.40 -13.54 13.86
C THR A 85 -3.19 -13.00 12.68
N PHE A 86 -3.64 -13.91 11.83
CA PHE A 86 -4.62 -13.61 10.80
C PHE A 86 -6.00 -13.94 11.34
N GLU A 87 -6.87 -12.95 11.33
CA GLU A 87 -8.26 -13.10 11.76
C GLU A 87 -9.16 -12.70 10.59
N ILE A 88 -10.05 -13.62 10.21
CA ILE A 88 -11.08 -13.36 9.21
C ILE A 88 -12.41 -13.60 9.91
N THR A 89 -13.21 -12.55 10.01
CA THR A 89 -14.51 -12.58 10.69
C THR A 89 -15.58 -11.98 9.80
N GLN A 90 -16.77 -12.55 9.84
CA GLN A 90 -17.96 -11.96 9.24
C GLN A 90 -18.86 -11.43 10.36
N GLU A 91 -19.08 -10.12 10.36
CA GLU A 91 -20.00 -9.46 11.29
C GLU A 91 -21.16 -8.84 10.51
N GLY A 92 -22.30 -9.55 10.46
CA GLY A 92 -23.43 -9.15 9.63
C GLY A 92 -23.04 -9.15 8.15
N ASN A 93 -23.18 -7.99 7.49
CA ASN A 93 -22.91 -7.81 6.05
C ASN A 93 -21.49 -7.29 5.78
N THR A 94 -20.59 -7.38 6.76
CA THR A 94 -19.19 -6.94 6.65
C THR A 94 -18.25 -8.11 6.86
N LEU A 95 -17.38 -8.35 5.88
CA LEU A 95 -16.23 -9.24 6.01
C LEU A 95 -15.01 -8.44 6.46
N GLN A 96 -14.41 -8.82 7.58
CA GLN A 96 -13.21 -8.21 8.11
C GLN A 96 -12.03 -9.17 8.02
N VAL A 97 -10.94 -8.71 7.42
CA VAL A 97 -9.66 -9.40 7.32
C VAL A 97 -8.62 -8.57 8.08
N THR A 98 -8.05 -9.13 9.14
CA THR A 98 -7.04 -8.45 9.96
C THR A 98 -5.75 -9.27 9.99
N SER A 99 -4.63 -8.64 9.66
CA SER A 99 -3.28 -9.17 9.82
C SER A 99 -2.52 -8.34 10.84
N ASP A 100 -2.35 -8.88 12.05
CA ASP A 100 -1.57 -8.24 13.11
C ASP A 100 -0.30 -9.05 13.38
N ILE A 101 0.84 -8.36 13.42
CA ILE A 101 2.08 -8.92 13.95
C ILE A 101 2.14 -8.53 15.41
N HIS A 102 1.74 -9.46 16.28
CA HIS A 102 1.78 -9.30 17.72
C HIS A 102 3.25 -9.35 18.22
N SER A 103 3.98 -8.26 17.98
CA SER A 103 5.28 -8.00 18.59
C SER A 103 5.06 -7.56 20.04
N LYS A 104 4.93 -8.53 20.95
CA LYS A 104 4.85 -8.27 22.40
C LYS A 104 6.14 -7.69 23.03
N GLN A 105 7.04 -7.06 22.27
CA GLN A 105 8.32 -6.64 22.83
C GLN A 105 8.93 -5.38 22.19
N PHE A 106 8.35 -4.22 22.50
CA PHE A 106 9.06 -2.93 22.50
C PHE A 106 10.09 -2.88 23.65
N PHE A 107 11.17 -3.65 23.57
CA PHE A 107 12.32 -3.52 24.48
C PHE A 107 13.61 -3.39 23.67
N SER A 108 14.21 -2.19 23.70
CA SER A 108 15.46 -1.85 23.03
C SER A 108 16.65 -2.65 23.60
N ILE A 109 17.12 -3.65 22.86
CA ILE A 109 18.40 -4.32 23.14
C ILE A 109 19.34 -4.10 21.94
N PRO A 110 20.55 -3.53 22.14
CA PRO A 110 21.46 -3.10 21.06
C PRO A 110 22.16 -4.24 20.29
N PHE A 111 21.61 -5.46 20.33
CA PHE A 111 22.17 -6.66 19.68
C PHE A 111 21.11 -7.57 19.04
N ILE A 112 19.85 -7.13 18.93
CA ILE A 112 18.78 -7.92 18.31
C ILE A 112 18.70 -7.57 16.82
N ASN A 113 19.06 -8.53 15.97
CA ASN A 113 18.77 -8.49 14.54
C ASN A 113 17.26 -8.60 14.35
N PHE A 114 16.60 -7.50 14.00
CA PHE A 114 15.29 -7.54 13.34
C PHE A 114 15.52 -8.12 11.94
N ASN A 115 15.15 -9.39 11.74
CA ASN A 115 15.26 -10.03 10.44
C ASN A 115 14.04 -9.63 9.59
N MET A 116 14.17 -8.53 8.83
CA MET A 116 13.11 -7.94 7.97
C MET A 116 12.87 -8.71 6.66
N ASN A 117 13.00 -10.04 6.68
CA ASN A 117 12.88 -10.90 5.49
C ASN A 117 11.61 -11.76 5.49
N ASP A 118 10.66 -11.44 6.38
CA ASP A 118 9.33 -12.02 6.36
C ASP A 118 8.56 -11.37 5.21
N LYS A 119 7.93 -12.19 4.36
CA LYS A 119 7.09 -11.73 3.25
C LYS A 119 5.69 -12.21 3.52
N GLN A 120 4.72 -11.30 3.53
CA GLN A 120 3.32 -11.60 3.75
C GLN A 120 2.50 -10.94 2.66
N TYR A 121 1.55 -11.70 2.13
CA TYR A 121 0.66 -11.30 1.06
C TYR A 121 -0.78 -11.65 1.46
N ILE A 122 -1.70 -10.71 1.25
CA ILE A 122 -3.14 -10.90 1.41
C ILE A 122 -3.76 -10.66 0.04
N ASP A 123 -4.11 -11.74 -0.65
CA ASP A 123 -4.85 -11.68 -1.91
C ASP A 123 -6.35 -11.81 -1.59
N VAL A 124 -7.15 -10.84 -2.00
CA VAL A 124 -8.62 -10.85 -1.84
C VAL A 124 -9.27 -10.77 -3.21
N SER A 125 -9.94 -11.85 -3.60
CA SER A 125 -10.80 -11.85 -4.78
C SER A 125 -12.22 -11.49 -4.39
N ILE A 126 -12.83 -10.56 -5.12
CA ILE A 126 -14.19 -10.09 -4.89
C ILE A 126 -15.06 -10.31 -6.13
N PRO A 127 -16.37 -10.54 -5.98
CA PRO A 127 -17.28 -10.56 -7.13
C PRO A 127 -17.46 -9.16 -7.73
N LYS A 128 -17.65 -9.12 -9.05
CA LYS A 128 -17.88 -7.87 -9.80
C LYS A 128 -19.19 -7.18 -9.41
N GLY A 129 -19.10 -5.91 -9.03
CA GLY A 129 -20.27 -5.03 -8.85
C GLY A 129 -21.29 -5.46 -7.78
N LEU A 130 -20.95 -6.38 -6.89
CA LEU A 130 -21.84 -6.79 -5.78
C LEU A 130 -21.59 -6.00 -4.49
N LEU A 131 -20.36 -5.54 -4.28
CA LEU A 131 -19.97 -4.85 -3.05
C LEU A 131 -20.29 -3.35 -3.14
N SER A 132 -20.81 -2.80 -2.04
CA SER A 132 -21.05 -1.36 -1.93
C SER A 132 -19.83 -0.61 -1.39
N TYR A 133 -19.07 -1.23 -0.48
CA TYR A 133 -17.96 -0.56 0.21
C TYR A 133 -16.75 -1.45 0.39
N VAL A 134 -15.56 -0.94 0.05
CA VAL A 134 -14.28 -1.61 0.33
C VAL A 134 -13.34 -0.67 1.06
N GLU A 135 -12.80 -1.14 2.17
CA GLU A 135 -11.86 -0.42 3.04
C GLU A 135 -10.56 -1.20 3.12
N VAL A 136 -9.42 -0.55 2.83
CA VAL A 136 -8.09 -1.14 2.95
C VAL A 136 -7.21 -0.21 3.76
N GLU A 137 -6.70 -0.69 4.88
CA GLU A 137 -5.73 0.02 5.70
C GLU A 137 -4.45 -0.81 5.80
N SER A 138 -3.30 -0.20 5.51
CA SER A 138 -1.99 -0.84 5.62
C SER A 138 -0.97 0.07 6.30
N ASP A 139 -0.32 -0.38 7.38
CA ASP A 139 0.74 0.43 8.01
C ASP A 139 2.02 0.39 7.15
N VAL A 140 2.43 -0.80 6.69
CA VAL A 140 3.65 -0.99 5.89
C VAL A 140 3.45 -2.03 4.79
N GLY A 141 3.56 -1.62 3.53
CA GLY A 141 3.50 -2.52 2.39
C GLY A 141 2.87 -1.89 1.16
N LYS A 142 2.72 -2.67 0.10
CA LYS A 142 2.01 -2.25 -1.11
C LYS A 142 0.52 -2.61 -1.03
N ILE A 143 -0.37 -1.69 -1.39
CA ILE A 143 -1.76 -1.98 -1.72
C ILE A 143 -1.88 -1.96 -3.25
N ASP A 144 -2.31 -3.06 -3.84
CA ASP A 144 -2.46 -3.24 -5.29
C ASP A 144 -3.90 -3.62 -5.62
N ILE A 145 -4.65 -2.72 -6.25
CA ILE A 145 -6.04 -2.95 -6.66
C ILE A 145 -6.07 -3.00 -8.18
N GLU A 146 -6.44 -4.14 -8.76
CA GLU A 146 -6.49 -4.30 -10.21
C GLU A 146 -7.70 -3.58 -10.82
N GLU A 147 -8.86 -4.22 -10.75
CA GLU A 147 -10.13 -3.63 -11.18
C GLU A 147 -11.11 -3.79 -10.02
N ILE A 148 -11.84 -2.72 -9.72
CA ILE A 148 -12.85 -2.70 -8.68
C ILE A 148 -14.03 -1.81 -9.06
N GLU A 149 -15.23 -2.39 -9.02
CA GLU A 149 -16.52 -1.72 -9.20
C GLU A 149 -17.31 -1.76 -7.88
N VAL A 150 -17.31 -0.64 -7.15
CA VAL A 150 -17.97 -0.47 -5.84
C VAL A 150 -18.52 0.94 -5.70
N THR A 151 -19.53 1.15 -4.86
CA THR A 151 -20.06 2.50 -4.61
C THR A 151 -18.98 3.40 -3.98
N GLU A 152 -18.34 2.93 -2.91
CA GLU A 152 -17.32 3.67 -2.16
C GLU A 152 -16.06 2.83 -1.93
N LEU A 153 -14.90 3.39 -2.25
CA LEU A 153 -13.58 2.82 -1.97
C LEU A 153 -12.83 3.71 -0.99
N PHE A 154 -12.33 3.13 0.10
CA PHE A 154 -11.42 3.79 1.04
C PHE A 154 -10.09 3.04 1.12
N VAL A 155 -8.99 3.75 0.89
CA VAL A 155 -7.63 3.21 1.00
C VAL A 155 -6.79 4.12 1.88
N SER A 156 -6.09 3.54 2.86
CA SER A 156 -5.15 4.24 3.73
C SER A 156 -3.84 3.47 3.82
N ASN A 157 -2.72 4.13 3.57
CA ASN A 157 -1.40 3.51 3.72
C ASN A 157 -0.40 4.43 4.43
N ASP A 158 0.12 4.02 5.58
CA ASP A 158 1.07 4.85 6.32
C ASP A 158 2.43 4.90 5.61
N VAL A 159 2.97 3.74 5.21
CA VAL A 159 4.25 3.64 4.49
C VAL A 159 4.18 2.62 3.35
N GLY A 160 4.44 3.05 2.12
CA GLY A 160 4.49 2.13 0.98
C GLY A 160 4.00 2.71 -0.34
N GLU A 161 3.28 1.88 -1.11
CA GLU A 161 2.75 2.24 -2.42
C GLU A 161 1.28 1.82 -2.51
N VAL A 162 0.45 2.70 -3.07
CA VAL A 162 -0.93 2.40 -3.43
C VAL A 162 -1.04 2.42 -4.95
N GLY A 163 -1.27 1.27 -5.56
CA GLY A 163 -1.55 1.10 -6.98
C GLY A 163 -3.02 0.76 -7.20
N ILE A 164 -3.69 1.50 -8.07
CA ILE A 164 -5.06 1.21 -8.51
C ILE A 164 -5.07 1.23 -10.04
N ASP A 165 -5.25 0.07 -10.67
CA ASP A 165 -5.27 -0.03 -12.13
C ASP A 165 -6.59 0.52 -12.70
N LYS A 166 -7.73 0.22 -12.07
CA LYS A 166 -9.04 0.75 -12.43
C LYS A 166 -10.04 0.79 -11.27
N PHE A 167 -10.58 1.96 -11.00
CA PHE A 167 -11.72 2.16 -10.09
C PHE A 167 -12.96 2.65 -10.85
N VAL A 168 -14.11 2.06 -10.56
CA VAL A 168 -15.43 2.53 -11.03
C VAL A 168 -16.38 2.60 -9.84
N GLY A 169 -16.92 3.78 -9.55
CA GLY A 169 -17.81 3.97 -8.42
C GLY A 169 -18.37 5.38 -8.27
N GLU A 170 -18.99 5.66 -7.13
CA GLU A 170 -19.42 7.02 -6.78
C GLU A 170 -18.26 7.81 -6.17
N LYS A 171 -17.46 7.17 -5.30
CA LYS A 171 -16.37 7.85 -4.59
C LYS A 171 -15.19 6.94 -4.27
N ALA A 172 -13.97 7.42 -4.53
CA ALA A 172 -12.74 6.88 -3.94
C ALA A 172 -12.06 7.90 -3.04
N THR A 173 -11.65 7.48 -1.84
CA THR A 173 -10.81 8.24 -0.91
C THR A 173 -9.51 7.47 -0.67
N ILE A 174 -8.37 8.10 -0.96
CA ILE A 174 -7.03 7.51 -0.84
C ILE A 174 -6.20 8.40 0.08
N ARG A 175 -5.60 7.81 1.10
CA ARG A 175 -4.72 8.50 2.06
C ARG A 175 -3.36 7.83 2.14
N THR A 176 -2.30 8.61 2.13
CA THR A 176 -0.96 8.10 2.42
C THR A 176 -0.14 9.07 3.26
N ASN A 177 0.69 8.55 4.18
CA ASN A 177 1.62 9.42 4.93
C ASN A 177 2.97 9.48 4.22
N VAL A 178 3.57 8.34 3.86
CA VAL A 178 4.87 8.28 3.18
C VAL A 178 4.85 7.26 2.06
N GLY A 179 4.87 7.69 0.80
CA GLY A 179 4.77 6.71 -0.27
C GLY A 179 4.52 7.25 -1.67
N LYS A 180 3.96 6.38 -2.50
CA LYS A 180 3.49 6.72 -3.84
C LYS A 180 2.04 6.28 -4.01
N VAL A 181 1.22 7.13 -4.62
CA VAL A 181 -0.12 6.78 -5.09
C VAL A 181 -0.10 6.79 -6.62
N ASN A 182 -0.51 5.70 -7.24
CA ASN A 182 -0.65 5.60 -8.70
C ASN A 182 -2.04 5.04 -9.05
N VAL A 183 -2.88 5.87 -9.63
CA VAL A 183 -4.21 5.50 -10.11
C VAL A 183 -4.23 5.61 -11.63
N LYS A 184 -4.28 4.48 -12.34
CA LYS A 184 -4.18 4.45 -13.82
C LYS A 184 -5.50 4.74 -14.53
N SER A 185 -6.63 4.49 -13.88
CA SER A 185 -7.96 4.79 -14.39
C SER A 185 -8.95 4.92 -13.23
N ALA A 186 -9.78 5.96 -13.27
CA ALA A 186 -10.83 6.14 -12.28
C ALA A 186 -12.08 6.78 -12.92
N VAL A 187 -13.24 6.35 -12.46
CA VAL A 187 -14.56 6.94 -12.77
C VAL A 187 -15.30 7.17 -11.45
N GLY A 188 -15.74 8.40 -11.22
CA GLY A 188 -16.39 8.82 -9.98
C GLY A 188 -15.67 10.01 -9.33
N LYS A 189 -16.10 10.38 -8.13
CA LYS A 189 -15.47 11.42 -7.32
C LYS A 189 -14.18 10.90 -6.69
N ILE A 190 -13.08 11.63 -6.80
CA ILE A 190 -11.78 11.18 -6.30
C ILE A 190 -11.24 12.16 -5.25
N GLU A 191 -10.86 11.65 -4.08
CA GLU A 191 -10.22 12.40 -3.00
C GLU A 191 -8.89 11.73 -2.63
N ILE A 192 -7.76 12.42 -2.82
CA ILE A 192 -6.42 11.92 -2.48
C ILE A 192 -5.75 12.87 -1.49
N GLU A 193 -5.25 12.36 -0.38
CA GLU A 193 -4.46 13.10 0.61
C GLU A 193 -3.10 12.39 0.82
N SER A 194 -2.00 13.12 0.69
CA SER A 194 -0.63 12.59 0.82
C SER A 194 0.23 13.52 1.69
N ASP A 195 0.87 13.02 2.76
CA ASP A 195 1.76 13.88 3.55
C ASP A 195 3.14 14.01 2.89
N THR A 196 3.73 12.92 2.41
CA THR A 196 5.04 12.94 1.75
C THR A 196 5.13 11.88 0.66
N GLY A 197 5.22 12.28 -0.60
CA GLY A 197 5.21 11.32 -1.68
C GLY A 197 4.87 11.86 -3.06
N GLU A 198 4.75 10.93 -3.99
CA GLU A 198 4.28 11.21 -5.35
C GLU A 198 2.82 10.76 -5.51
N VAL A 199 2.00 11.59 -6.16
CA VAL A 199 0.64 11.23 -6.56
C VAL A 199 0.54 11.30 -8.08
N GLU A 200 0.23 10.18 -8.71
CA GLU A 200 -0.05 10.08 -10.15
C GLU A 200 -1.49 9.61 -10.35
N LEU A 201 -2.30 10.43 -11.02
CA LEU A 201 -3.69 10.13 -11.35
C LEU A 201 -3.89 10.23 -12.86
N THR A 202 -4.38 9.15 -13.47
CA THR A 202 -4.80 9.12 -14.87
C THR A 202 -6.29 8.85 -14.94
N MET A 203 -7.02 9.69 -15.68
CA MET A 203 -8.46 9.54 -15.92
C MET A 203 -8.76 9.64 -17.42
N GLU A 204 -9.75 8.88 -17.87
CA GLU A 204 -10.22 9.00 -19.26
C GLU A 204 -10.87 10.37 -19.46
N ALA A 205 -11.82 10.73 -18.59
CA ALA A 205 -12.43 12.05 -18.53
C ALA A 205 -12.78 12.39 -17.08
N ILE A 206 -12.62 13.66 -16.69
CA ILE A 206 -13.08 14.16 -15.39
C ILE A 206 -14.54 14.58 -15.55
N THR A 207 -15.45 13.78 -14.99
CA THR A 207 -16.91 13.99 -15.05
C THR A 207 -17.51 14.39 -13.71
N GLU A 208 -16.79 14.13 -12.62
CA GLU A 208 -17.11 14.47 -11.23
C GLU A 208 -15.90 15.18 -10.58
N ASP A 209 -16.09 15.77 -9.41
CA ASP A 209 -15.02 16.50 -8.72
C ASP A 209 -13.84 15.58 -8.34
N VAL A 210 -12.63 16.10 -8.56
CA VAL A 210 -11.36 15.49 -8.16
C VAL A 210 -10.64 16.45 -7.22
N ASN A 211 -10.27 15.98 -6.03
CA ASN A 211 -9.59 16.78 -5.03
C ASN A 211 -8.33 16.07 -4.54
N ILE A 212 -7.17 16.67 -4.79
CA ILE A 212 -5.86 16.14 -4.38
C ILE A 212 -5.18 17.15 -3.47
N LYS A 213 -4.67 16.68 -2.33
CA LYS A 213 -3.84 17.45 -1.41
C LYS A 213 -2.54 16.72 -1.15
N SER A 214 -1.42 17.41 -1.26
CA SER A 214 -0.10 16.87 -0.90
C SER A 214 0.68 17.87 -0.05
N ASP A 215 1.17 17.49 1.12
CA ASP A 215 2.00 18.41 1.90
C ASP A 215 3.39 18.53 1.27
N ILE A 216 4.03 17.40 0.95
CA ILE A 216 5.37 17.40 0.32
C ILE A 216 5.44 16.38 -0.82
N GLY A 217 5.67 16.87 -2.03
CA GLY A 217 6.02 16.06 -3.20
C GLY A 217 5.22 16.37 -4.46
N GLU A 218 5.39 15.55 -5.48
CA GLU A 218 4.91 15.83 -6.84
C GLU A 218 3.48 15.30 -7.05
N VAL A 219 2.64 16.08 -7.73
CA VAL A 219 1.31 15.66 -8.16
C VAL A 219 1.19 15.76 -9.68
N VAL A 220 1.01 14.61 -10.33
CA VAL A 220 0.80 14.51 -11.78
C VAL A 220 -0.62 14.03 -12.07
N VAL A 221 -1.36 14.80 -12.86
CA VAL A 221 -2.72 14.44 -13.31
C VAL A 221 -2.78 14.38 -14.83
N ASN A 222 -3.10 13.21 -15.38
CA ASN A 222 -3.25 12.99 -16.82
C ASN A 222 -4.73 12.80 -17.18
N VAL A 223 -5.25 13.61 -18.10
CA VAL A 223 -6.66 13.57 -18.55
C VAL A 223 -6.73 13.36 -20.06
N LYS A 224 -7.20 12.19 -20.51
CA LYS A 224 -7.17 11.83 -21.94
C LYS A 224 -8.21 12.55 -22.79
N GLU A 225 -9.40 12.77 -22.26
CA GLU A 225 -10.51 13.46 -22.93
C GLU A 225 -10.93 14.69 -22.12
N LEU A 226 -10.85 15.87 -22.76
CA LEU A 226 -11.23 17.12 -22.11
C LEU A 226 -12.72 17.41 -22.26
N SER A 227 -13.34 17.76 -21.14
CA SER A 227 -14.64 18.42 -21.13
C SER A 227 -14.46 19.93 -21.30
N GLU A 228 -15.28 20.57 -22.13
CA GLU A 228 -15.31 22.04 -22.28
C GLU A 228 -15.64 22.78 -20.97
N SER A 229 -16.22 22.08 -19.98
CA SER A 229 -16.65 22.65 -18.70
C SER A 229 -15.73 22.35 -17.52
N LEU A 230 -14.63 21.60 -17.72
CA LEU A 230 -13.69 21.25 -16.66
C LEU A 230 -13.02 22.51 -16.08
N VAL A 231 -13.07 22.65 -14.76
CA VAL A 231 -12.46 23.76 -14.02
C VAL A 231 -11.17 23.27 -13.35
N LEU A 232 -10.08 24.03 -13.51
CA LEU A 232 -8.83 23.81 -12.77
C LEU A 232 -8.69 24.81 -11.61
N ASP A 233 -8.52 24.30 -10.38
CA ASP A 233 -8.19 25.03 -9.15
C ASP A 233 -6.89 24.46 -8.58
N LEU A 234 -5.76 24.99 -9.06
CA LEU A 234 -4.41 24.52 -8.75
C LEU A 234 -3.69 25.57 -7.90
N ASP A 235 -3.02 25.14 -6.83
CA ASP A 235 -2.30 26.03 -5.92
C ASP A 235 -1.10 25.28 -5.31
N SER A 236 0.08 25.90 -5.35
CA SER A 236 1.29 25.42 -4.70
C SER A 236 1.91 26.56 -3.92
N ASP A 237 2.13 26.37 -2.61
CA ASP A 237 2.79 27.38 -1.77
C ASP A 237 4.26 27.54 -2.18
N ILE A 238 4.94 26.41 -2.42
CA ILE A 238 6.33 26.34 -2.89
C ILE A 238 6.47 25.24 -3.96
N GLY A 239 6.50 25.65 -5.21
CA GLY A 239 6.79 24.79 -6.36
C GLY A 239 6.21 25.35 -7.64
N ASP A 240 6.47 24.67 -8.75
CA ASP A 240 5.97 25.07 -10.06
C ASP A 240 4.63 24.38 -10.36
N ILE A 241 3.79 25.06 -11.16
CA ILE A 241 2.51 24.52 -11.65
C ILE A 241 2.58 24.55 -13.17
N ASP A 242 2.66 23.37 -13.78
CA ASP A 242 2.73 23.18 -15.23
C ASP A 242 1.43 22.57 -15.75
N VAL A 243 0.82 23.25 -16.73
CA VAL A 243 -0.45 22.85 -17.34
C VAL A 243 -0.26 22.68 -18.85
N ASN A 244 -0.19 21.42 -19.28
CA ASN A 244 0.08 21.02 -20.66
C ASN A 244 -1.22 20.58 -21.35
N GLY A 245 -1.98 21.55 -21.86
CA GLY A 245 -3.19 21.26 -22.63
C GLY A 245 -4.07 22.50 -22.83
N PRO A 246 -5.14 22.43 -23.63
CA PRO A 246 -6.06 23.54 -23.87
C PRO A 246 -7.04 23.75 -22.69
N PHE A 247 -6.52 23.69 -21.46
CA PHE A 247 -7.32 23.86 -20.24
C PHE A 247 -7.70 25.32 -20.01
N VAL A 248 -8.89 25.56 -19.47
CA VAL A 248 -9.29 26.87 -18.96
C VAL A 248 -8.91 26.94 -17.48
N THR A 249 -7.80 27.61 -17.18
CA THR A 249 -7.35 27.81 -15.80
C THR A 249 -8.19 28.89 -15.09
N ASN A 250 -8.42 28.73 -13.78
CA ASN A 250 -9.08 29.74 -12.94
C ASN A 250 -10.51 30.14 -13.38
N GLY A 251 -11.31 29.18 -13.82
CA GLY A 251 -12.70 29.41 -14.25
C GLY A 251 -13.73 29.16 -13.14
N ASN A 252 -14.70 30.07 -12.96
CA ASN A 252 -15.96 29.73 -12.27
C ASN A 252 -16.91 29.10 -13.29
N GLY A 253 -16.67 27.83 -13.64
CA GLY A 253 -17.51 27.05 -14.55
C GLY A 253 -18.53 26.20 -13.79
N PRO A 254 -19.67 25.81 -14.41
CA PRO A 254 -20.64 24.91 -13.80
C PRO A 254 -20.25 23.42 -13.91
N GLY A 255 -19.09 23.10 -14.49
CA GLY A 255 -18.61 21.73 -14.67
C GLY A 255 -17.82 21.20 -13.48
N PRO A 256 -17.32 19.95 -13.59
CA PRO A 256 -16.54 19.33 -12.52
C PRO A 256 -15.24 20.11 -12.29
N THR A 257 -14.75 20.07 -11.05
CA THR A 257 -13.51 20.75 -10.65
C THR A 257 -12.40 19.74 -10.40
N LEU A 258 -11.26 19.93 -11.06
CA LEU A 258 -9.98 19.36 -10.66
C LEU A 258 -9.29 20.36 -9.71
N LYS A 259 -9.31 20.03 -8.42
CA LYS A 259 -8.64 20.78 -7.36
C LYS A 259 -7.37 20.07 -6.93
N VAL A 260 -6.23 20.75 -7.02
CA VAL A 260 -4.94 20.23 -6.57
C VAL A 260 -4.26 21.28 -5.69
N ARG A 261 -3.87 20.90 -4.47
CA ARG A 261 -3.21 21.76 -3.50
C ARG A 261 -1.93 21.11 -3.02
N THR A 262 -0.81 21.84 -3.06
CA THR A 262 0.45 21.38 -2.50
C THR A 262 1.13 22.43 -1.61
N ASP A 263 1.70 22.03 -0.47
CA ASP A 263 2.49 22.97 0.35
C ASP A 263 3.91 23.12 -0.23
N ILE A 264 4.57 21.99 -0.54
CA ILE A 264 5.90 21.96 -1.17
C ILE A 264 5.93 20.89 -2.25
N GLY A 265 5.87 21.30 -3.53
CA GLY A 265 5.76 20.33 -4.61
C GLY A 265 5.41 20.93 -5.95
N GLU A 266 5.73 20.17 -7.00
CA GLU A 266 5.33 20.47 -8.37
C GLU A 266 3.94 19.89 -8.66
N ILE A 267 3.12 20.64 -9.39
CA ILE A 267 1.84 20.18 -9.91
C ILE A 267 1.94 20.16 -11.43
N GLU A 268 1.81 18.98 -12.03
CA GLU A 268 1.75 18.80 -13.48
C GLU A 268 0.35 18.31 -13.89
N VAL A 269 -0.31 19.01 -14.80
CA VAL A 269 -1.59 18.60 -15.40
C VAL A 269 -1.45 18.46 -16.90
N ASN A 270 -1.66 17.24 -17.40
CA ASN A 270 -1.43 16.85 -18.79
C ASN A 270 -2.72 16.44 -19.50
N HIS A 271 -2.80 16.79 -20.78
CA HIS A 271 -3.77 16.27 -21.74
C HIS A 271 -3.08 15.51 -22.87
#